data_AF-A0A2X3FAQ4-F1
#
_entry.id   AF-A0A2X3FAQ4-F1
#
_cell.length_a   1.000
_cell.length_b   1.000
_cell.length_c   1.000
_cell.angle_alpha   90.00
_cell.angle_beta   90.00
_cell.angle_gamma   90.00
#
_symmetry.space_group_name_H-M   'P 1'
#
loop_
_entity.id
_entity.type
_entity.pdbx_description
1 polymer ?
#
loop_
_entity_poly.entity_id
_entity_poly.type
_entity_poly.pdbx_seq_one_letter_code
_entity_poly.pdbx_strand_id
1 'polypeptide(L)' 'MAVFDTAFHQTLAPEAWLYPLPWRYYAELGIRRYGFHGTSHHYVSSALAEKLGVPLSALRGSKLPSGQWL' A
#
# COMPACT_ATOMS: atom_id res chain seq x y z
N MET A 1 11.88 0.61 -20.21
CA MET A 1 11.15 0.15 -19.01
C MET A 1 10.79 1.39 -18.19
N ALA A 2 9.58 1.45 -17.65
CA ALA A 2 9.14 2.54 -16.77
C ALA A 2 8.73 1.94 -15.41
N VAL A 3 9.17 2.57 -14.33
CA VAL A 3 8.79 2.21 -12.95
C VAL A 3 7.99 3.40 -12.40
N PHE A 4 6.76 3.15 -12.00
CA PHE A 4 5.88 4.18 -11.46
C PHE A 4 5.82 4.02 -9.95
N ASP A 5 6.20 5.06 -9.21
CA ASP A 5 6.19 5.05 -7.73
C ASP A 5 4.79 4.88 -7.13
N THR A 6 3.74 5.06 -7.93
CA THR A 6 2.34 4.86 -7.55
C THR A 6 1.88 3.40 -7.68
N ALA A 7 2.63 2.55 -8.40
CA ALA A 7 2.20 1.18 -8.72
C ALA A 7 1.93 0.33 -7.46
N PHE A 8 2.77 0.47 -6.44
CA PHE A 8 2.61 -0.22 -5.15
C PHE A 8 1.26 0.09 -4.47
N HIS A 9 0.74 1.30 -4.66
CA HIS A 9 -0.45 1.80 -3.99
C HIS A 9 -1.74 1.54 -4.79
N GLN A 10 -1.66 0.92 -5.98
CA GLN A 10 -2.84 0.56 -6.78
C GLN A 10 -3.73 -0.50 -6.10
N THR A 11 -3.21 -1.22 -5.10
CA THR A 11 -3.99 -2.20 -4.33
C THR A 11 -4.76 -1.59 -3.15
N LEU A 12 -4.75 -0.26 -2.99
CA LEU A 12 -5.57 0.41 -1.98
C LEU A 12 -7.05 0.14 -2.25
N ALA A 13 -7.81 -0.15 -1.19
CA ALA A 13 -9.26 -0.22 -1.27
C ALA A 13 -9.87 1.15 -1.65
N PRO A 14 -11.03 1.21 -2.30
CA PRO A 14 -11.70 2.46 -2.68
C PRO A 14 -11.77 3.50 -1.57
N GLU A 15 -12.10 3.07 -0.36
CA GLU A 15 -12.24 3.93 0.82
C GLU A 15 -10.89 4.54 1.24
N ALA A 16 -9.78 3.90 0.89
CA ALA A 16 -8.43 4.32 1.24
C ALA A 16 -7.79 5.24 0.19
N TRP A 17 -8.31 5.29 -1.04
CA TRP A 17 -7.82 6.22 -2.07
C TRP A 17 -8.79 7.34 -2.46
N LEU A 18 -10.08 7.20 -2.16
CA LEU A 18 -11.05 8.28 -2.33
C LEU A 18 -10.90 9.34 -1.25
N TYR A 19 -10.96 10.61 -1.65
CA TYR A 19 -11.12 11.71 -0.70
C TYR A 19 -12.60 11.97 -0.42
N PRO A 20 -12.95 12.50 0.77
CA PRO A 20 -14.32 12.91 1.11
C PRO A 20 -14.68 14.23 0.41
N LEU A 21 -14.58 14.26 -0.92
CA LEU A 21 -14.89 15.37 -1.81
C LEU A 21 -16.05 14.97 -2.74
N PRO A 22 -16.74 15.92 -3.38
CA PRO A 22 -17.75 15.61 -4.40
C PRO A 22 -17.22 14.65 -5.47
N TRP A 23 -18.01 13.60 -5.77
CA TRP A 23 -17.64 12.52 -6.69
C TRP A 23 -17.12 12.98 -8.05
N ARG A 24 -17.68 14.09 -8.58
CA ARG A 24 -17.27 14.70 -9.85
C ARG A 24 -15.76 14.93 -9.95
N TYR A 25 -15.10 15.27 -8.85
CA TYR A 25 -13.66 15.54 -8.84
C TYR A 25 -12.82 14.28 -9.08
N TYR A 26 -13.29 13.13 -8.61
CA TYR A 26 -12.68 11.87 -8.98
C TYR A 26 -13.04 11.48 -10.43
N ALA A 27 -14.34 11.51 -10.76
CA ALA A 27 -14.83 11.00 -12.04
C ALA A 27 -14.32 11.77 -13.26
N GLU A 28 -14.22 13.10 -13.16
CA GLU A 28 -13.85 13.98 -14.28
C GLU A 28 -12.36 14.33 -14.27
N LEU A 29 -11.76 14.49 -13.09
CA LEU A 29 -10.38 15.01 -12.94
C LEU A 29 -9.39 13.97 -12.41
N GLY A 30 -9.84 12.77 -12.05
CA GLY A 30 -8.99 11.73 -11.49
C GLY A 30 -8.40 12.08 -10.12
N ILE A 31 -9.02 12.99 -9.36
CA ILE A 31 -8.54 13.37 -8.03
C ILE A 31 -8.70 12.19 -7.08
N ARG A 32 -7.57 11.61 -6.66
CA ARG A 32 -7.48 10.51 -5.69
C ARG A 32 -6.11 10.49 -5.03
N ARG A 33 -5.99 9.73 -3.95
CA ARG A 33 -4.68 9.35 -3.40
C ARG A 33 -4.05 8.30 -4.30
N TYR A 34 -2.95 8.65 -4.95
CA TYR A 34 -2.16 7.71 -5.76
C TYR A 34 -1.07 7.01 -4.95
N GLY A 35 -0.58 7.63 -3.87
CA GLY A 35 0.57 7.16 -3.10
C GLY A 35 1.90 7.28 -3.87
N PHE A 36 3.00 7.41 -3.15
CA PHE A 36 4.35 7.58 -3.72
C PHE A 36 5.37 6.79 -2.92
N HIS A 37 6.61 6.68 -3.42
CA HIS A 37 7.66 5.86 -2.80
C HIS A 37 7.29 4.37 -2.75
N GLY A 38 6.47 3.90 -3.69
CA GLY A 38 6.02 2.51 -3.75
C GLY A 38 7.17 1.51 -3.85
N THR A 39 8.22 1.86 -4.59
CA THR A 39 9.44 1.06 -4.71
C THR A 39 10.13 0.88 -3.34
N SER A 40 10.26 1.97 -2.58
CA SER A 40 10.85 1.96 -1.24
C SER A 40 9.98 1.19 -0.24
N HIS A 41 8.66 1.40 -0.25
CA HIS A 41 7.73 0.65 0.58
C HIS A 41 7.82 -0.86 0.29
N HIS A 42 7.85 -1.24 -0.98
CA HIS A 42 8.03 -2.64 -1.37
C HIS A 42 9.35 -3.22 -0.84
N TYR A 43 10.46 -2.51 -1.02
CA TYR A 43 11.78 -2.94 -0.56
C TYR A 43 11.84 -3.13 0.95
N VAL A 44 11.42 -2.12 1.72
CA VAL A 44 11.50 -2.17 3.19
C VAL A 44 10.57 -3.25 3.76
N SER A 45 9.35 -3.40 3.23
CA SER A 45 8.44 -4.47 3.67
C SER A 45 8.98 -5.86 3.33
N SER A 46 9.61 -6.03 2.16
CA SER A 46 10.21 -7.31 1.78
C SER A 46 11.39 -7.67 2.70
N ALA A 47 12.28 -6.71 2.96
CA ALA A 47 13.40 -6.88 3.88
C ALA A 47 12.95 -7.19 5.32
N LEU A 48 11.86 -6.57 5.78
CA LEU A 48 11.29 -6.87 7.09
C LEU A 48 10.73 -8.29 7.16
N ALA A 49 10.02 -8.73 6.12
CA ALA A 49 9.46 -10.08 6.03
C ALA A 49 10.56 -11.15 6.09
N GLU A 50 11.64 -10.94 5.33
CA GLU A 50 12.84 -11.80 5.34
C GLU A 50 13.46 -11.86 6.74
N LYS A 51 13.68 -10.71 7.38
CA LYS A 51 14.27 -10.64 8.72
C LYS A 51 13.42 -11.33 9.80
N LEU A 52 12.10 -11.29 9.65
CA LEU A 52 11.16 -11.94 10.57
C LEU A 52 10.90 -13.41 10.21
N GLY A 53 11.39 -13.90 9.07
CA GLY A 53 11.14 -15.26 8.60
C GLY A 53 9.67 -15.56 8.28
N VAL A 54 8.91 -14.53 7.89
CA VAL A 54 7.47 -14.63 7.58
C VAL A 54 7.21 -14.25 6.12
N PRO A 55 6.15 -14.76 5.48
CA PRO A 55 5.78 -14.29 4.14
C PRO A 55 5.37 -12.81 4.18
N LEU A 56 5.62 -12.06 3.10
CA LEU A 56 5.26 -10.64 2.98
C LEU A 56 3.77 -10.37 3.22
N SER A 57 2.90 -11.32 2.85
CA SER A 57 1.46 -11.25 3.14
C SER A 57 1.14 -11.19 4.64
N ALA A 58 2.00 -11.77 5.49
CA ALA A 58 1.82 -11.77 6.93
C ALA A 58 2.13 -10.42 7.60
N LEU A 59 2.68 -9.45 6.85
CA LEU A 59 2.89 -8.09 7.36
C LEU A 59 1.64 -7.20 7.22
N ARG A 60 0.60 -7.64 6.52
CA ARG A 60 -0.64 -6.85 6.31
C ARG A 60 -1.67 -7.17 7.40
N GLY A 61 -1.53 -6.54 8.57
CA GLY A 61 -2.55 -6.58 9.63
C GLY A 61 -2.80 -7.96 10.26
N SER A 62 -1.95 -8.95 9.99
CA SER A 62 -2.01 -10.27 10.61
C SER A 62 -1.09 -10.35 11.82
N LYS A 63 -1.58 -11.03 12.86
CA LYS A 63 -0.86 -11.29 14.10
C LYS A 63 0.38 -12.13 13.83
N LEU A 64 1.54 -11.68 14.28
CA LEU A 64 2.79 -12.45 14.18
C LEU A 64 2.67 -13.74 15.01
N PRO A 65 3.48 -14.78 14.72
CA PRO A 65 3.53 -16.01 15.52
C PRO A 65 3.81 -15.77 17.01
N SER A 66 4.52 -14.68 17.34
CA SER A 66 4.78 -14.20 18.72
C SER A 66 3.57 -13.59 19.42
N GLY A 67 2.46 -13.40 18.70
CA GLY A 67 1.23 -12.81 19.21
C GLY A 67 1.17 -11.29 19.18
N GLN A 68 2.20 -10.62 18.64
CA GLN A 68 2.25 -9.18 18.46
C GLN A 68 1.48 -8.74 17.20
N TRP A 69 0.84 -7.58 17.27
CA TRP A 69 0.17 -6.93 16.13
C TRP A 69 1.13 -5.95 15.46
N LEU A 70 1.13 -5.93 14.13
CA LEU A 70 1.77 -4.93 13.29
C LEU A 70 0.73 -3.94 12.77
#